data_AF-A0A4Q9L2Z4-F1
#
_entry.id   AF-A0A4Q9L2Z4-F1
#
_cell.length_a   1.000
_cell.length_b   1.000
_cell.length_c   1.000
_cell.angle_alpha   90.00
_cell.angle_beta   90.00
_cell.angle_gamma   90.00
#
_symmetry.space_group_name_H-M   'P 1'
#
loop_
_entity.id
_entity.type
_entity.pdbx_description
1 polymer ?
#
loop_
_entity_poly.entity_id
_entity_poly.type
_entity_poly.pdbx_seq_one_letter_code
_entity_poly.pdbx_strand_id
1 'polypeptide(L)'
;MMVNEDFSLSPHQDSQQDILESQLKYCKEIITRLKRYNAALPFLEPVDPVKLNIPDYPLKVKHPMDLSTIKNKLDAHEYSTPSEFKSDFDLMISNCFIYNPKDTYYYKMGVELEKAFNNFYVKLPTQSKKTKRKEDSSLSSKAKKIVKTSLKKEDYDFCDSILNEILKSKNKKFNWPFLKPVDIKLVPDYSKFIENPTDLSTIRNKLDSNYYGSVEEFRTELQLMIDNCHTFNLPDSDIYLCGTELQNLLNSLFERTEPTVFKEKDIFIKISELKKKKAAIEREIEVLESKLSGKKEIKTYSFAERIDLGNTLMRLNEDKMTQVAMLIKKSMPEFDILNKDEVEIDMRVLPDNVVGEIDGYLRDVTDDGIISDSSSE
;
A
#
# COMPACT_ATOMS: atom_id res chain seq x y z
N MET A 1 34.74 -38.91 27.49
CA MET A 1 33.46 -38.95 26.73
C MET A 1 32.37 -39.04 27.77
N MET A 2 31.42 -38.11 27.92
CA MET A 2 30.88 -37.13 26.99
C MET A 2 30.65 -35.80 27.73
N VAL A 3 30.97 -34.70 27.07
CA VAL A 3 30.57 -33.34 27.43
C VAL A 3 29.13 -33.17 26.92
N ASN A 4 28.19 -32.86 27.81
CA ASN A 4 26.90 -32.30 27.43
C ASN A 4 26.91 -30.83 27.89
N GLU A 5 27.17 -29.94 26.94
CA GLU A 5 26.97 -28.50 27.10
C GLU A 5 25.46 -28.24 26.99
N ASP A 6 24.79 -28.00 28.12
CA ASP A 6 23.47 -27.38 28.14
C ASP A 6 23.64 -25.90 27.76
N PHE A 7 23.41 -25.60 26.49
CA PHE A 7 23.32 -24.23 25.97
C PHE A 7 22.00 -23.62 26.47
N SER A 8 22.04 -23.00 27.66
CA SER A 8 20.90 -22.21 28.14
C SER A 8 20.74 -20.96 27.25
N LEU A 9 19.66 -20.93 26.47
CA LEU A 9 19.30 -19.79 25.63
C LEU A 9 19.06 -18.56 26.53
N SER A 10 19.65 -17.43 26.13
CA SER A 10 19.62 -16.17 26.85
C SER A 10 18.18 -15.60 26.91
N PRO A 11 17.74 -14.95 28.01
CA PRO A 11 16.41 -14.34 28.15
C PRO A 11 16.05 -13.26 27.10
N HIS A 12 17.01 -12.88 26.24
CA HIS A 12 16.75 -12.05 25.07
C HIS A 12 16.14 -12.82 23.88
N GLN A 13 16.39 -14.12 23.76
CA GLN A 13 15.95 -14.95 22.61
C GLN A 13 14.45 -15.29 22.67
N ASP A 14 13.89 -15.57 23.85
CA ASP A 14 12.44 -15.80 24.02
C ASP A 14 11.60 -14.58 23.61
N SER A 15 12.09 -13.36 23.89
CA SER A 15 11.38 -12.12 23.56
C SER A 15 11.35 -11.78 22.07
N GLN A 16 12.32 -12.31 21.31
CA GLN A 16 12.38 -12.14 19.85
C GLN A 16 11.57 -13.22 19.15
N GLN A 17 11.58 -14.45 19.68
CA GLN A 17 10.75 -15.55 19.21
C GLN A 17 9.25 -15.24 19.36
N ASP A 18 8.83 -14.74 20.52
CA ASP A 18 7.42 -14.33 20.77
C ASP A 18 6.93 -13.25 19.79
N ILE A 19 7.82 -12.36 19.37
CA ILE A 19 7.51 -11.30 18.41
C ILE A 19 7.44 -11.83 17.01
N LEU A 20 8.38 -12.68 16.65
CA LEU A 20 8.40 -13.33 15.36
C LEU A 20 7.10 -14.14 15.15
N GLU A 21 6.68 -14.89 16.16
CA GLU A 21 5.41 -15.63 16.13
C GLU A 21 4.19 -14.69 16.04
N SER A 22 4.20 -13.58 16.78
CA SER A 22 3.14 -12.56 16.70
C SER A 22 3.08 -11.89 15.33
N GLN A 23 4.23 -11.63 14.71
CA GLN A 23 4.34 -11.05 13.38
C GLN A 23 3.87 -12.03 12.30
N LEU A 24 4.29 -13.29 12.34
CA LEU A 24 3.84 -14.33 11.40
C LEU A 24 2.34 -14.61 11.55
N LYS A 25 1.81 -14.57 12.78
CA LYS A 25 0.37 -14.62 13.02
C LYS A 25 -0.34 -13.41 12.38
N TYR A 26 0.23 -12.22 12.49
CA TYR A 26 -0.31 -11.03 11.83
C TYR A 26 -0.30 -11.16 10.30
N CYS A 27 0.75 -11.75 9.70
CA CYS A 27 0.78 -12.07 8.27
C CYS A 27 -0.38 -12.96 7.81
N LYS A 28 -0.79 -13.94 8.64
CA LYS A 28 -2.01 -14.76 8.36
C LYS A 28 -3.28 -13.91 8.34
N GLU A 29 -3.38 -12.92 9.22
CA GLU A 29 -4.50 -11.98 9.21
C GLU A 29 -4.48 -11.09 7.98
N ILE A 30 -3.30 -10.65 7.53
CA ILE A 30 -3.15 -9.88 6.28
C ILE A 30 -3.74 -10.64 5.11
N ILE A 31 -3.39 -11.92 4.93
CA ILE A 31 -3.96 -12.76 3.87
C ILE A 31 -5.47 -12.88 4.01
N THR A 32 -5.97 -13.12 5.22
CA THR A 32 -7.41 -13.24 5.48
C THR A 32 -8.18 -11.96 5.10
N ARG A 33 -7.58 -10.78 5.34
CA ARG A 33 -8.15 -9.48 4.95
C ARG A 33 -8.07 -9.26 3.44
N LEU A 34 -6.92 -9.55 2.83
CA LEU A 34 -6.72 -9.33 1.39
C LEU A 34 -7.65 -10.16 0.54
N LYS A 35 -7.92 -11.43 0.90
CA LYS A 35 -8.88 -12.29 0.17
C LYS A 35 -10.30 -11.73 0.08
N ARG A 36 -10.65 -10.71 0.87
CA ARG A 36 -11.96 -10.04 0.85
C ARG A 36 -12.03 -8.85 -0.10
N TYR A 37 -10.90 -8.41 -0.66
CA TYR A 37 -10.87 -7.33 -1.64
C TYR A 37 -11.30 -7.87 -3.01
N ASN A 38 -12.14 -7.13 -3.73
CA ASN A 38 -12.44 -7.44 -5.14
C ASN A 38 -11.16 -7.51 -5.99
N ALA A 39 -10.19 -6.65 -5.70
CA ALA A 39 -8.88 -6.65 -6.32
C ALA A 39 -8.09 -7.96 -6.11
N ALA A 40 -8.45 -8.79 -5.13
CA ALA A 40 -7.81 -10.07 -4.89
C ALA A 40 -8.29 -11.20 -5.81
N LEU A 41 -9.46 -11.05 -6.47
CA LEU A 41 -10.07 -12.13 -7.26
C LEU A 41 -9.11 -12.81 -8.26
N PRO A 42 -8.30 -12.08 -9.05
CA PRO A 42 -7.35 -12.71 -9.98
C PRO A 42 -6.17 -13.42 -9.31
N PHE A 43 -5.97 -13.20 -8.02
CA PHE A 43 -4.81 -13.62 -7.24
C PHE A 43 -5.16 -14.70 -6.21
N LEU A 44 -6.42 -15.12 -6.12
CA LEU A 44 -6.86 -16.06 -5.08
C LEU A 44 -6.24 -17.45 -5.24
N GLU A 45 -6.05 -17.89 -6.49
CA GLU A 45 -5.61 -19.22 -6.88
C GLU A 45 -4.51 -19.14 -7.95
N PRO A 46 -3.70 -20.19 -8.15
CA PRO A 46 -2.67 -20.21 -9.19
C PRO A 46 -3.26 -19.94 -10.58
N VAL A 47 -2.53 -19.18 -11.40
CA VAL A 47 -2.89 -18.96 -12.81
C VAL A 47 -2.82 -20.29 -13.55
N ASP A 48 -3.91 -20.68 -14.21
CA ASP A 48 -4.00 -21.86 -15.09
C ASP A 48 -3.90 -21.40 -16.55
N PRO A 49 -2.72 -21.56 -17.20
CA PRO A 49 -2.50 -21.05 -18.55
C PRO A 49 -3.33 -21.75 -19.62
N VAL A 50 -3.71 -23.01 -19.38
CA VAL A 50 -4.51 -23.80 -20.32
C VAL A 50 -5.97 -23.34 -20.25
N LYS A 51 -6.51 -23.23 -19.04
CA LYS A 51 -7.90 -22.78 -18.81
C LYS A 51 -8.15 -21.36 -19.29
N LEU A 52 -7.16 -20.48 -19.15
CA LEU A 52 -7.24 -19.07 -19.54
C LEU A 52 -6.78 -18.82 -20.98
N ASN A 53 -6.34 -19.86 -21.70
CA ASN A 53 -5.84 -19.78 -23.08
C ASN A 53 -4.67 -18.77 -23.23
N ILE A 54 -3.72 -18.83 -22.30
CA ILE A 54 -2.52 -17.98 -22.24
C ILE A 54 -1.24 -18.84 -22.21
N PRO A 55 -0.94 -19.61 -23.26
CA PRO A 55 0.14 -20.59 -23.25
C PRO A 55 1.55 -20.00 -23.07
N ASP A 56 1.71 -18.68 -23.26
CA ASP A 56 2.97 -17.95 -23.05
C ASP A 56 3.22 -17.56 -21.59
N TYR A 57 2.25 -17.73 -20.69
CA TYR A 57 2.38 -17.37 -19.28
C TYR A 57 3.59 -18.03 -18.59
N PRO A 58 3.85 -19.36 -18.70
CA PRO A 58 5.04 -19.99 -18.13
C PRO A 58 6.37 -19.55 -18.79
N LEU A 59 6.30 -19.00 -20.01
CA LEU A 59 7.47 -18.47 -20.70
C LEU A 59 7.89 -17.12 -20.12
N LYS A 60 6.93 -16.32 -19.63
CA LYS A 60 7.14 -14.98 -19.07
C LYS A 60 7.24 -14.96 -17.54
N VAL A 61 6.44 -15.76 -16.85
CA VAL A 61 6.40 -15.86 -15.39
C VAL A 61 7.08 -17.16 -14.96
N LYS A 62 8.28 -17.04 -14.37
CA LYS A 62 9.13 -18.19 -14.00
C LYS A 62 8.83 -18.78 -12.63
N HIS A 63 8.36 -17.96 -11.70
CA HIS A 63 8.04 -18.35 -10.34
C HIS A 63 6.61 -17.91 -10.04
N PRO A 64 5.59 -18.67 -10.47
CA PRO A 64 4.20 -18.31 -10.22
C PRO A 64 3.93 -18.25 -8.71
N MET A 65 3.09 -17.31 -8.31
CA MET A 65 2.70 -17.10 -6.91
C MET A 65 1.28 -16.55 -6.87
N ASP A 66 0.54 -16.90 -5.82
CA ASP A 66 -0.85 -16.52 -5.59
C ASP A 66 -1.19 -16.57 -4.09
N LEU A 67 -2.32 -15.99 -3.69
CA LEU A 67 -2.73 -15.88 -2.28
C LEU A 67 -3.08 -17.23 -1.63
N SER A 68 -3.45 -18.27 -2.39
CA SER A 68 -3.62 -19.62 -1.82
C SER A 68 -2.26 -20.23 -1.50
N THR A 69 -1.28 -20.11 -2.40
CA THR A 69 0.08 -20.60 -2.21
C THR A 69 0.77 -19.90 -1.04
N ILE A 70 0.71 -18.56 -0.97
CA ILE A 70 1.26 -17.79 0.15
C ILE A 70 0.60 -18.19 1.49
N LYS A 71 -0.72 -18.40 1.48
CA LYS A 71 -1.44 -18.87 2.68
C LYS A 71 -0.96 -20.25 3.11
N ASN A 72 -0.81 -21.18 2.16
CA ASN A 72 -0.39 -22.55 2.44
C ASN A 72 1.03 -22.58 3.02
N LYS A 73 1.95 -21.77 2.48
CA LYS A 73 3.31 -21.61 3.03
C LYS A 73 3.30 -21.05 4.45
N LEU A 74 2.45 -20.05 4.73
CA LEU A 74 2.24 -19.53 6.09
C LEU A 74 1.69 -20.60 7.06
N ASP A 75 0.77 -21.45 6.61
CA ASP A 75 0.17 -22.50 7.43
C ASP A 75 1.09 -23.70 7.64
N ALA A 76 1.94 -23.99 6.66
CA ALA A 76 3.01 -24.97 6.75
C ALA A 76 4.24 -24.47 7.52
N HIS A 77 4.22 -23.21 8.01
CA HIS A 77 5.34 -22.56 8.72
C HIS A 77 6.63 -22.52 7.88
N GLU A 78 6.49 -22.37 6.55
CA GLU A 78 7.62 -22.29 5.62
C GLU A 78 8.30 -20.92 5.58
N TYR A 79 7.69 -19.90 6.18
CA TYR A 79 8.30 -18.58 6.33
C TYR A 79 8.98 -18.46 7.69
N SER A 80 10.30 -18.26 7.68
CA SER A 80 11.07 -18.00 8.89
C SER A 80 10.94 -16.55 9.35
N THR A 81 10.60 -15.62 8.43
CA THR A 81 10.44 -14.20 8.74
C THR A 81 9.25 -13.58 7.99
N PRO A 82 8.65 -12.49 8.51
CA PRO A 82 7.65 -11.71 7.78
C PRO A 82 8.17 -11.18 6.44
N SER A 83 9.48 -10.96 6.33
CA SER A 83 10.13 -10.50 5.09
C SER A 83 10.05 -11.52 3.97
N GLU A 84 10.15 -12.82 4.28
CA GLU A 84 9.98 -13.88 3.28
C GLU A 84 8.53 -13.96 2.79
N PHE A 85 7.57 -13.82 3.71
CA PHE A 85 6.15 -13.69 3.36
C PHE A 85 5.89 -12.47 2.44
N LYS A 86 6.50 -11.32 2.77
CA LYS A 86 6.42 -10.13 1.92
C LYS A 86 7.04 -10.37 0.54
N SER A 87 8.17 -11.06 0.49
CA SER A 87 8.88 -11.33 -0.78
C SER A 87 8.01 -12.16 -1.74
N ASP A 88 7.27 -13.15 -1.24
CA ASP A 88 6.34 -13.90 -2.08
C ASP A 88 5.11 -13.07 -2.50
N PHE A 89 4.62 -12.18 -1.63
CA PHE A 89 3.56 -11.24 -2.02
C PHE A 89 4.04 -10.27 -3.11
N ASP A 90 5.24 -9.70 -2.96
CA ASP A 90 5.86 -8.81 -3.95
C ASP A 90 6.11 -9.56 -5.27
N LEU A 91 6.52 -10.83 -5.22
CA LEU A 91 6.67 -11.69 -6.39
C LEU A 91 5.34 -11.90 -7.13
N MET A 92 4.24 -12.16 -6.40
CA MET A 92 2.91 -12.29 -6.99
C MET A 92 2.48 -11.02 -7.74
N ILE A 93 2.69 -9.84 -7.14
CA ILE A 93 2.37 -8.54 -7.76
C ILE A 93 3.30 -8.26 -8.94
N SER A 94 4.60 -8.52 -8.81
CA SER A 94 5.58 -8.36 -9.88
C SER A 94 5.25 -9.22 -11.10
N ASN A 95 4.90 -10.49 -10.90
CA ASN A 95 4.44 -11.38 -11.96
C ASN A 95 3.21 -10.83 -12.69
N CYS A 96 2.28 -10.23 -11.95
CA CYS A 96 1.12 -9.58 -12.56
C CYS A 96 1.54 -8.41 -13.47
N PHE A 97 2.45 -7.55 -13.03
CA PHE A 97 2.90 -6.39 -13.80
C PHE A 97 3.84 -6.76 -14.96
N ILE A 98 4.56 -7.87 -14.86
CA ILE A 98 5.37 -8.42 -15.96
C ILE A 98 4.48 -8.96 -17.07
N TYR A 99 3.41 -9.68 -16.71
CA TYR A 99 2.56 -10.34 -17.70
C TYR A 99 1.48 -9.40 -18.28
N ASN A 100 0.91 -8.53 -17.46
CA ASN A 100 -0.24 -7.70 -17.83
C ASN A 100 0.17 -6.25 -18.11
N PRO A 101 -0.24 -5.65 -19.25
CA PRO A 101 -0.06 -4.22 -19.52
C PRO A 101 -0.81 -3.30 -18.54
N LYS A 102 -0.32 -2.06 -18.36
CA LYS A 102 -0.78 -1.12 -17.31
C LYS A 102 -2.26 -0.72 -17.36
N ASP A 103 -2.86 -0.76 -18.53
CA ASP A 103 -4.25 -0.37 -18.79
C ASP A 103 -5.26 -1.50 -18.56
N THR A 104 -4.77 -2.74 -18.42
CA THR A 104 -5.61 -3.92 -18.24
C THR A 104 -6.27 -3.99 -16.87
N TYR A 105 -7.38 -4.74 -16.81
CA TYR A 105 -8.11 -5.04 -15.57
C TYR A 105 -7.18 -5.65 -14.51
N TYR A 106 -6.42 -6.68 -14.87
CA TYR A 106 -5.55 -7.42 -13.94
C TYR A 106 -4.45 -6.53 -13.35
N TYR A 107 -3.84 -5.66 -14.16
CA TYR A 107 -2.83 -4.71 -13.66
C TYR A 107 -3.44 -3.74 -12.64
N LYS A 108 -4.62 -3.19 -12.91
CA LYS A 108 -5.32 -2.28 -11.98
C LYS A 108 -5.65 -2.97 -10.66
N MET A 109 -6.11 -4.22 -10.70
CA MET A 109 -6.35 -5.04 -9.51
C MET A 109 -5.05 -5.30 -8.74
N GLY A 110 -3.93 -5.56 -9.42
CA GLY A 110 -2.62 -5.69 -8.79
C GLY A 110 -2.19 -4.43 -8.02
N VAL A 111 -2.37 -3.24 -8.61
CA VAL A 111 -2.06 -1.95 -7.95
C VAL A 111 -2.90 -1.73 -6.70
N GLU A 112 -4.21 -2.01 -6.77
CA GLU A 112 -5.11 -1.87 -5.63
C GLU A 112 -4.77 -2.86 -4.50
N LEU A 113 -4.49 -4.12 -4.86
CA LEU A 113 -4.14 -5.16 -3.90
C LEU A 113 -2.79 -4.90 -3.22
N GLU A 114 -1.79 -4.42 -3.97
CA GLU A 114 -0.48 -4.01 -3.46
C GLU A 114 -0.63 -2.86 -2.44
N LYS A 115 -1.44 -1.85 -2.76
CA LYS A 115 -1.73 -0.75 -1.84
C LYS A 115 -2.40 -1.25 -0.55
N ALA A 116 -3.38 -2.14 -0.67
CA ALA A 116 -4.06 -2.72 0.48
C ALA A 116 -3.10 -3.52 1.37
N PHE A 117 -2.24 -4.37 0.76
CA PHE A 117 -1.23 -5.13 1.48
C PHE A 117 -0.28 -4.22 2.25
N ASN A 118 0.29 -3.21 1.59
CA ASN A 118 1.25 -2.30 2.22
C ASN A 118 0.65 -1.57 3.43
N ASN A 119 -0.63 -1.17 3.34
CA ASN A 119 -1.35 -0.54 4.45
C ASN A 119 -1.51 -1.45 5.67
N PHE A 120 -1.61 -2.77 5.47
CA PHE A 120 -1.63 -3.72 6.58
C PHE A 120 -0.21 -4.04 7.05
N TYR A 121 0.73 -4.27 6.13
CA TYR A 121 2.07 -4.74 6.44
C TYR A 121 2.87 -3.75 7.30
N VAL A 122 2.71 -2.43 7.11
CA VAL A 122 3.34 -1.40 7.95
C VAL A 122 2.90 -1.44 9.42
N LYS A 123 1.81 -2.14 9.75
CA LYS A 123 1.27 -2.29 11.11
C LYS A 123 1.76 -3.56 11.80
N LEU A 124 2.75 -4.25 11.23
CA LEU A 124 3.40 -5.40 11.86
C LEU A 124 3.85 -5.06 13.30
N PRO A 125 3.60 -5.92 14.29
CA PRO A 125 4.00 -5.67 15.67
C PRO A 125 5.51 -5.41 15.80
N THR A 126 5.89 -4.27 16.40
CA THR A 126 7.30 -3.92 16.73
C THR A 126 7.43 -3.65 18.24
N GLN A 127 8.44 -4.21 18.90
CA GLN A 127 8.61 -4.22 20.35
C GLN A 127 8.67 -2.80 20.99
N SER A 128 7.63 -2.36 21.72
CA SER A 128 7.64 -1.41 22.87
C SER A 128 6.17 -1.13 23.32
N LYS A 129 5.76 -1.12 24.60
CA LYS A 129 6.30 -0.39 25.76
C LYS A 129 6.01 -1.11 27.09
N LYS A 130 6.97 -0.99 28.02
CA LYS A 130 6.85 -1.24 29.47
C LYS A 130 6.17 -0.05 30.16
N THR A 131 5.11 -0.28 30.96
CA THR A 131 4.90 0.48 32.22
C THR A 131 4.01 -0.24 33.24
N LYS A 132 4.69 -0.68 34.30
CA LYS A 132 4.34 -0.81 35.74
C LYS A 132 2.94 -1.28 36.20
N ARG A 133 2.97 -2.45 36.87
CA ARG A 133 2.01 -3.01 37.84
C ARG A 133 1.59 -2.05 38.95
N LYS A 134 0.36 -2.23 39.45
CA LYS A 134 0.08 -2.50 40.87
C LYS A 134 -1.04 -3.55 41.00
N GLU A 135 -0.73 -4.58 41.79
CA GLU A 135 -1.58 -5.65 42.34
C GLU A 135 -2.54 -5.03 43.40
N ASP A 136 -3.71 -5.60 43.76
CA ASP A 136 -3.85 -6.99 44.22
C ASP A 136 -5.29 -7.58 44.18
N SER A 137 -5.32 -8.91 43.98
CA SER A 137 -6.25 -10.00 44.41
C SER A 137 -7.79 -9.88 44.17
N SER A 138 -8.57 -10.91 43.80
CA SER A 138 -8.37 -12.37 43.70
C SER A 138 -9.42 -13.09 42.82
N LEU A 139 -8.95 -14.17 42.15
CA LEU A 139 -9.59 -15.43 41.70
C LEU A 139 -10.62 -15.51 40.53
N SER A 140 -10.24 -16.37 39.57
CA SER A 140 -11.06 -17.29 38.73
C SER A 140 -11.37 -16.92 37.26
N SER A 141 -10.53 -17.47 36.37
CA SER A 141 -10.82 -18.00 35.02
C SER A 141 -12.08 -17.55 34.24
N LYS A 142 -11.91 -16.59 33.31
CA LYS A 142 -12.59 -16.57 31.98
C LYS A 142 -12.02 -15.48 31.06
N ALA A 143 -11.76 -15.86 29.80
CA ALA A 143 -11.48 -15.03 28.60
C ALA A 143 -10.88 -13.63 28.84
N LYS A 144 -9.60 -13.40 28.45
CA LYS A 144 -9.07 -12.04 28.28
C LYS A 144 -9.74 -11.37 27.08
N LYS A 145 -10.92 -10.82 27.35
CA LYS A 145 -11.63 -9.80 26.57
C LYS A 145 -10.62 -8.70 26.25
N ILE A 146 -10.30 -8.51 24.97
CA ILE A 146 -9.64 -7.29 24.52
C ILE A 146 -10.56 -6.17 24.99
N VAL A 147 -10.11 -5.39 25.97
CA VAL A 147 -10.82 -4.18 26.36
C VAL A 147 -10.63 -3.24 25.18
N LYS A 148 -11.61 -3.22 24.28
CA LYS A 148 -11.74 -2.18 23.27
C LYS A 148 -11.77 -0.87 24.05
N THR A 149 -10.72 -0.07 23.94
CA THR A 149 -10.66 1.22 24.63
C THR A 149 -11.79 2.06 24.09
N SER A 150 -12.79 2.33 24.93
CA SER A 150 -13.91 3.19 24.62
C SER A 150 -13.48 4.56 24.11
N LEU A 151 -14.30 5.19 23.26
CA LEU A 151 -14.06 6.57 22.84
C LEU A 151 -13.86 7.47 24.06
N LYS A 152 -12.95 8.43 23.92
CA LYS A 152 -12.90 9.57 24.84
C LYS A 152 -14.17 10.39 24.68
N LYS A 153 -14.55 11.14 25.71
CA LYS A 153 -15.79 11.92 25.71
C LYS A 153 -15.84 12.90 24.52
N GLU A 154 -14.73 13.55 24.22
CA GLU A 154 -14.65 14.51 23.13
C GLU A 154 -14.86 13.85 21.76
N ASP A 155 -14.29 12.65 21.56
CA ASP A 155 -14.45 11.86 20.34
C ASP A 155 -15.88 11.31 20.21
N TYR A 156 -16.49 10.91 21.33
CA TYR A 156 -17.89 10.49 21.37
C TYR A 156 -18.82 11.64 21.00
N ASP A 157 -18.69 12.79 21.67
CA ASP A 157 -19.51 13.98 21.44
C ASP A 157 -19.36 14.44 19.97
N PHE A 158 -18.16 14.31 19.41
CA PHE A 158 -17.92 14.56 18.00
C PHE A 158 -18.69 13.59 17.08
N CYS A 159 -18.55 12.27 17.28
CA CYS A 159 -19.27 11.27 16.48
C CYS A 159 -20.80 11.43 16.62
N ASP A 160 -21.28 11.73 17.82
CA ASP A 160 -22.70 11.98 18.10
C ASP A 160 -23.21 13.21 17.34
N SER A 161 -22.42 14.29 17.31
CA SER A 161 -22.75 15.50 16.55
C SER A 161 -22.90 15.23 15.05
N ILE A 162 -22.07 14.35 14.49
CA ILE A 162 -22.17 13.94 13.08
C ILE A 162 -23.47 13.18 12.82
N LEU A 163 -23.79 12.16 13.64
CA LEU A 163 -25.05 11.42 13.48
C LEU A 163 -26.27 12.34 13.62
N ASN A 164 -26.24 13.24 14.59
CA ASN A 164 -27.32 14.21 14.80
C ASN A 164 -27.48 15.13 13.59
N GLU A 165 -26.39 15.60 12.98
CA GLU A 165 -26.42 16.42 11.78
C GLU A 165 -27.01 15.66 10.58
N ILE A 166 -26.57 14.42 10.33
CA ILE A 166 -27.12 13.56 9.26
C ILE A 166 -28.63 13.39 9.41
N LEU A 167 -29.11 13.21 10.64
CA LEU A 167 -30.52 12.95 10.95
C LEU A 167 -31.41 14.21 10.96
N LYS A 168 -30.85 15.42 10.78
CA LYS A 168 -31.64 16.67 10.76
C LYS A 168 -32.69 16.67 9.65
N SER A 169 -33.79 17.37 9.90
CA SER A 169 -34.93 17.50 8.98
C SER A 169 -34.54 17.99 7.59
N LYS A 170 -33.57 18.92 7.50
CA LYS A 170 -33.06 19.45 6.22
C LYS A 170 -32.41 18.39 5.31
N ASN A 171 -31.98 17.26 5.88
CA ASN A 171 -31.30 16.18 5.17
C ASN A 171 -32.25 15.00 4.82
N LYS A 172 -33.54 15.11 5.16
CA LYS A 172 -34.55 14.05 4.92
C LYS A 172 -34.71 13.67 3.45
N LYS A 173 -34.41 14.58 2.52
CA LYS A 173 -34.51 14.33 1.08
C LYS A 173 -33.56 13.22 0.60
N PHE A 174 -32.46 12.96 1.32
CA PHE A 174 -31.47 11.93 0.95
C PHE A 174 -31.13 10.94 2.07
N ASN A 175 -31.45 11.20 3.34
CA ASN A 175 -31.09 10.28 4.42
C ASN A 175 -32.05 9.10 4.60
N TRP A 176 -33.26 9.17 4.04
CA TRP A 176 -34.34 8.19 4.28
C TRP A 176 -33.99 6.73 3.96
N PRO A 177 -33.19 6.38 2.92
CA PRO A 177 -32.84 4.98 2.63
C PRO A 177 -31.94 4.36 3.69
N PHE A 178 -31.21 5.20 4.45
CA PHE A 178 -30.15 4.79 5.36
C PHE A 178 -30.60 4.71 6.81
N LEU A 179 -31.85 5.06 7.13
CA LEU A 179 -32.31 5.19 8.51
C LEU A 179 -32.43 3.86 9.25
N LYS A 180 -32.65 2.76 8.52
CA LYS A 180 -32.93 1.42 9.04
C LYS A 180 -32.28 0.37 8.15
N PRO A 181 -32.05 -0.86 8.67
CA PRO A 181 -31.54 -1.95 7.86
C PRO A 181 -32.45 -2.21 6.64
N VAL A 182 -31.84 -2.59 5.53
CA VAL A 182 -32.60 -3.02 4.34
C VAL A 182 -33.40 -4.27 4.69
N ASP A 183 -34.71 -4.24 4.42
CA ASP A 183 -35.56 -5.41 4.61
C ASP A 183 -35.29 -6.43 3.51
N ILE A 184 -34.56 -7.49 3.86
CA ILE A 184 -34.19 -8.57 2.93
C ILE A 184 -35.44 -9.28 2.38
N LYS A 185 -36.61 -9.20 3.03
CA LYS A 185 -37.84 -9.75 2.44
C LYS A 185 -38.31 -8.94 1.24
N LEU A 186 -38.07 -7.63 1.25
CA LEU A 186 -38.41 -6.72 0.15
C LEU A 186 -37.30 -6.64 -0.90
N VAL A 187 -36.05 -6.90 -0.48
CA VAL A 187 -34.87 -6.94 -1.37
C VAL A 187 -34.12 -8.27 -1.17
N PRO A 188 -34.65 -9.40 -1.69
CA PRO A 188 -34.14 -10.75 -1.39
C PRO A 188 -32.69 -10.99 -1.81
N ASP A 189 -32.23 -10.29 -2.83
CA ASP A 189 -30.86 -10.44 -3.32
C ASP A 189 -29.86 -9.53 -2.61
N TYR A 190 -30.30 -8.62 -1.74
CA TYR A 190 -29.41 -7.66 -1.06
C TYR A 190 -28.27 -8.35 -0.31
N SER A 191 -28.59 -9.40 0.45
CA SER A 191 -27.61 -10.17 1.22
C SER A 191 -26.66 -11.03 0.36
N LYS A 192 -26.98 -11.22 -0.93
CA LYS A 192 -26.08 -11.92 -1.87
C LYS A 192 -24.97 -11.01 -2.39
N PHE A 193 -25.26 -9.71 -2.50
CA PHE A 193 -24.33 -8.72 -3.04
C PHE A 193 -23.63 -7.90 -1.94
N ILE A 194 -24.28 -7.71 -0.79
CA ILE A 194 -23.79 -6.90 0.31
C ILE A 194 -23.42 -7.79 1.50
N GLU A 195 -22.12 -7.99 1.70
CA GLU A 195 -21.55 -8.86 2.74
C GLU A 195 -21.73 -8.28 4.15
N ASN A 196 -21.54 -6.96 4.30
CA ASN A 196 -21.54 -6.29 5.60
C ASN A 196 -22.61 -5.18 5.63
N PRO A 197 -23.91 -5.53 5.73
CA PRO A 197 -24.98 -4.54 5.75
C PRO A 197 -24.87 -3.66 7.01
N THR A 198 -25.06 -2.36 6.85
CA THR A 198 -25.14 -1.40 7.95
C THR A 198 -26.04 -0.24 7.56
N ASP A 199 -26.49 0.50 8.56
CA ASP A 199 -27.44 1.61 8.45
C ASP A 199 -27.26 2.55 9.64
N LEU A 200 -27.84 3.75 9.57
CA LEU A 200 -27.69 4.78 10.59
C LEU A 200 -28.21 4.35 11.96
N SER A 201 -29.24 3.49 12.05
CA SER A 201 -29.70 3.00 13.34
C SER A 201 -28.75 1.96 13.94
N THR A 202 -28.16 1.10 13.11
CA THR A 202 -27.09 0.17 13.54
C THR A 202 -25.85 0.94 14.02
N ILE A 203 -25.42 1.95 13.27
CA ILE A 203 -24.28 2.80 13.62
C ILE A 203 -24.54 3.58 14.91
N ARG A 204 -25.76 4.13 15.08
CA ARG A 204 -26.21 4.79 16.32
C ARG A 204 -26.12 3.85 17.52
N ASN A 205 -26.70 2.66 17.41
CA ASN A 205 -26.68 1.67 18.50
C ASN A 205 -25.25 1.29 18.90
N LYS A 206 -24.35 1.15 17.91
CA LYS A 206 -22.92 0.92 18.15
C LYS A 206 -22.25 2.10 18.85
N LEU A 207 -22.54 3.34 18.44
CA LEU A 207 -21.99 4.51 19.11
C LEU A 207 -22.46 4.59 20.57
N ASP A 208 -23.76 4.48 20.81
CA ASP A 208 -24.38 4.58 22.14
C ASP A 208 -23.91 3.45 23.08
N SER A 209 -23.61 2.27 22.53
CA SER A 209 -23.03 1.13 23.27
C SER A 209 -21.50 1.22 23.44
N ASN A 210 -20.90 2.34 23.02
CA ASN A 210 -19.48 2.61 23.08
C ASN A 210 -18.64 1.54 22.34
N TYR A 211 -19.18 1.05 21.22
CA TYR A 211 -18.57 0.01 20.41
C TYR A 211 -17.32 0.49 19.69
N TYR A 212 -17.22 1.76 19.31
CA TYR A 212 -16.08 2.25 18.53
C TYR A 212 -14.87 2.53 19.42
N GLY A 213 -13.68 2.13 18.96
CA GLY A 213 -12.42 2.40 19.66
C GLY A 213 -11.76 3.72 19.27
N SER A 214 -12.19 4.31 18.16
CA SER A 214 -11.67 5.56 17.60
C SER A 214 -12.69 6.22 16.67
N VAL A 215 -12.53 7.52 16.43
CA VAL A 215 -13.31 8.27 15.43
C VAL A 215 -13.19 7.63 14.04
N GLU A 216 -12.03 7.06 13.72
CA GLU A 216 -11.78 6.43 12.42
C GLU A 216 -12.59 5.14 12.22
N GLU A 217 -12.80 4.34 13.27
CA GLU A 217 -13.69 3.17 13.19
C GLU A 217 -15.14 3.59 12.92
N PHE A 218 -15.61 4.66 13.57
CA PHE A 218 -16.94 5.23 13.33
C PHE A 218 -17.07 5.77 11.90
N ARG A 219 -16.07 6.52 11.42
CA ARG A 219 -16.01 7.04 10.04
C ARG A 219 -16.02 5.92 9.01
N THR A 220 -15.23 4.87 9.23
CA THR A 220 -15.17 3.70 8.35
C THR A 220 -16.53 3.04 8.24
N GLU A 221 -17.30 2.94 9.32
CA GLU A 221 -18.63 2.33 9.28
C GLU A 221 -19.66 3.20 8.55
N LEU A 222 -19.59 4.53 8.68
CA LEU A 222 -20.38 5.46 7.85
C LEU A 222 -20.03 5.35 6.36
N GLN A 223 -18.75 5.18 6.04
CA GLN A 223 -18.29 5.00 4.65
C GLN A 223 -18.79 3.66 4.08
N LEU A 224 -18.69 2.57 4.84
CA LEU A 224 -19.22 1.26 4.44
C LEU A 224 -20.71 1.33 4.09
N MET A 225 -21.50 2.09 4.85
CA MET A 225 -22.93 2.28 4.56
C MET A 225 -23.17 2.90 3.17
N ILE A 226 -22.35 3.88 2.78
CA ILE A 226 -22.42 4.55 1.48
C ILE A 226 -21.90 3.61 0.38
N ASP A 227 -20.78 2.94 0.62
CA ASP A 227 -20.18 2.01 -0.34
C ASP A 227 -21.15 0.86 -0.65
N ASN A 228 -21.84 0.32 0.35
CA ASN A 228 -22.89 -0.69 0.17
C ASN A 228 -24.03 -0.17 -0.71
N CYS A 229 -24.42 1.10 -0.54
CA CYS A 229 -25.43 1.73 -1.37
C CYS A 229 -24.97 1.83 -2.83
N HIS A 230 -23.76 2.31 -3.08
CA HIS A 230 -23.21 2.44 -4.43
C HIS A 230 -22.87 1.09 -5.08
N THR A 231 -22.60 0.07 -4.27
CA THR A 231 -22.38 -1.30 -4.75
C THR A 231 -23.68 -1.96 -5.20
N PHE A 232 -24.77 -1.79 -4.43
CA PHE A 232 -26.04 -2.44 -4.73
C PHE A 232 -26.87 -1.70 -5.79
N ASN A 233 -26.87 -0.37 -5.74
CA ASN A 233 -27.77 0.45 -6.55
C ASN A 233 -27.07 0.94 -7.84
N LEU A 234 -27.85 1.13 -8.91
CA LEU A 234 -27.32 1.66 -10.17
C LEU A 234 -26.98 3.16 -10.04
N PRO A 235 -25.92 3.66 -10.70
CA PRO A 235 -25.45 5.06 -10.58
C PRO A 235 -26.52 6.15 -10.74
N ASP A 236 -27.51 5.92 -11.60
CA ASP A 236 -28.54 6.92 -11.90
C ASP A 236 -29.82 6.74 -11.05
N SER A 237 -29.83 5.77 -10.13
CA SER A 237 -31.00 5.53 -9.27
C SER A 237 -31.10 6.55 -8.13
N ASP A 238 -32.32 6.88 -7.72
CA ASP A 238 -32.57 7.84 -6.63
C ASP A 238 -31.81 7.47 -5.34
N ILE A 239 -31.70 6.18 -5.03
CA ILE A 239 -31.01 5.67 -3.83
C ILE A 239 -29.49 5.87 -3.95
N TYR A 240 -28.92 5.61 -5.13
CA TYR A 240 -27.49 5.86 -5.38
C TYR A 240 -27.16 7.35 -5.22
N LEU A 241 -27.99 8.22 -5.81
CA LEU A 241 -27.86 9.68 -5.68
C LEU A 241 -27.99 10.13 -4.23
N CYS A 242 -28.88 9.52 -3.44
CA CYS A 242 -28.97 9.74 -2.00
C CYS A 242 -27.65 9.41 -1.28
N GLY A 243 -26.97 8.32 -1.67
CA GLY A 243 -25.64 7.97 -1.14
C GLY A 243 -24.57 9.00 -1.49
N THR A 244 -24.60 9.54 -2.70
CA THR A 244 -23.68 10.61 -3.15
C THR A 244 -23.89 11.90 -2.36
N GLU A 245 -25.15 12.32 -2.15
CA GLU A 245 -25.48 13.48 -1.32
C GLU A 245 -25.00 13.30 0.14
N LEU A 246 -25.17 12.09 0.69
CA LEU A 246 -24.71 11.77 2.04
C LEU A 246 -23.18 11.78 2.15
N GLN A 247 -22.46 11.27 1.13
CA GLN A 247 -21.00 11.36 1.06
C GLN A 247 -20.51 12.81 1.10
N ASN A 248 -21.13 13.67 0.30
CA ASN A 248 -20.79 15.09 0.24
C ASN A 248 -21.00 15.78 1.61
N LEU A 249 -22.11 15.46 2.29
CA LEU A 249 -22.35 15.95 3.64
C LEU A 249 -21.25 15.46 4.60
N LEU A 250 -20.94 14.16 4.63
CA LEU A 250 -19.91 13.60 5.51
C LEU A 250 -18.55 14.26 5.30
N ASN A 251 -18.11 14.41 4.06
CA ASN A 251 -16.85 15.08 3.72
C ASN A 251 -16.81 16.48 4.35
N SER A 252 -17.89 17.26 4.18
CA SER A 252 -17.98 18.60 4.77
C SER A 252 -17.97 18.61 6.30
N LEU A 253 -18.53 17.58 6.93
CA LEU A 253 -18.57 17.49 8.40
C LEU A 253 -17.20 17.14 8.96
N PHE A 254 -16.53 16.12 8.42
CA PHE A 254 -15.18 15.75 8.87
C PHE A 254 -14.14 16.84 8.57
N GLU A 255 -14.28 17.60 7.48
CA GLU A 255 -13.40 18.74 7.18
C GLU A 255 -13.58 19.93 8.13
N ARG A 256 -14.80 20.16 8.66
CA ARG A 256 -15.11 21.34 9.51
C ARG A 256 -14.66 21.21 10.96
N THR A 257 -14.29 20.02 11.41
CA THR A 257 -14.19 19.70 12.85
C THR A 257 -12.90 18.98 13.28
N GLU A 258 -11.93 18.77 12.39
CA GLU A 258 -10.65 18.20 12.85
C GLU A 258 -9.84 19.19 13.71
N PRO A 259 -9.41 18.80 14.94
CA PRO A 259 -8.55 19.61 15.78
C PRO A 259 -7.21 19.88 15.09
N THR A 260 -6.71 21.09 15.29
CA THR A 260 -5.56 21.78 14.69
C THR A 260 -4.17 21.14 14.87
N VAL A 261 -4.06 19.83 15.07
CA VAL A 261 -2.78 19.11 15.27
C VAL A 261 -2.29 18.40 13.99
N PHE A 262 -3.16 18.15 13.00
CA PHE A 262 -2.79 17.41 11.77
C PHE A 262 -2.31 18.27 10.58
N LYS A 263 -2.44 19.62 10.66
CA LYS A 263 -2.19 20.51 9.51
C LYS A 263 -0.78 20.44 8.92
N GLU A 264 0.29 20.27 9.69
CA GLU A 264 1.65 20.33 9.12
C GLU A 264 1.97 19.14 8.20
N LYS A 265 1.57 17.92 8.59
CA LYS A 265 1.83 16.73 7.79
C LYS A 265 0.96 16.68 6.54
N ASP A 266 -0.30 17.11 6.63
CA ASP A 266 -1.19 17.12 5.48
C ASP A 266 -0.88 18.25 4.50
N ILE A 267 -0.45 19.42 4.99
CA ILE A 267 0.10 20.47 4.13
C ILE A 267 1.38 19.98 3.47
N PHE A 268 2.26 19.27 4.19
CA PHE A 268 3.47 18.70 3.61
C PHE A 268 3.16 17.67 2.51
N ILE A 269 2.20 16.76 2.75
CA ILE A 269 1.74 15.77 1.76
C ILE A 269 1.12 16.49 0.57
N LYS A 270 0.25 17.49 0.78
CA LYS A 270 -0.37 18.25 -0.31
C LYS A 270 0.64 19.04 -1.13
N ILE A 271 1.63 19.65 -0.48
CA ILE A 271 2.76 20.30 -1.15
C ILE A 271 3.55 19.28 -1.98
N SER A 272 3.81 18.09 -1.44
CA SER A 272 4.50 17.01 -2.15
C SER A 272 3.73 16.55 -3.39
N GLU A 273 2.41 16.34 -3.27
CA GLU A 273 1.54 16.00 -4.40
C GLU A 273 1.50 17.10 -5.47
N LEU A 274 1.35 18.36 -5.05
CA LEU A 274 1.32 19.51 -5.96
C LEU A 274 2.67 19.68 -6.67
N LYS A 275 3.79 19.45 -5.98
CA LYS A 275 5.13 19.44 -6.59
C LYS A 275 5.26 18.34 -7.66
N LYS A 276 4.75 17.12 -7.40
CA LYS A 276 4.75 16.04 -8.39
C LYS A 276 3.91 16.39 -9.62
N LYS A 277 2.71 16.97 -9.42
CA LYS A 277 1.86 17.44 -10.53
C LYS A 277 2.51 18.56 -11.34
N LYS A 278 3.12 19.54 -10.67
CA LYS A 278 3.88 20.62 -11.31
C LYS A 278 4.99 20.04 -12.21
N ALA A 279 5.80 19.11 -11.69
CA ALA A 279 6.87 18.48 -12.47
C ALA A 279 6.37 17.65 -13.65
N ALA A 280 5.17 17.07 -13.57
CA ALA A 280 4.56 16.38 -14.72
C ALA A 280 4.14 17.37 -15.82
N ILE A 281 3.50 18.49 -15.41
CA ILE A 281 3.08 19.55 -16.33
C ILE A 281 4.29 20.23 -16.98
N GLU A 282 5.35 20.52 -16.22
CA GLU A 282 6.58 21.12 -16.76
C GLU A 282 7.23 20.23 -17.84
N ARG A 283 7.25 18.90 -17.65
CA ARG A 283 7.71 17.98 -18.70
C ARG A 283 6.83 17.99 -19.94
N GLU A 284 5.51 18.04 -19.75
CA GLU A 284 4.57 18.09 -20.87
C GLU A 284 4.76 19.38 -21.69
N ILE A 285 4.97 20.52 -21.03
CA ILE A 285 5.30 21.79 -21.67
C ILE A 285 6.61 21.68 -22.46
N GLU A 286 7.68 21.12 -21.87
CA GLU A 286 8.98 20.95 -22.54
C GLU A 286 8.89 20.06 -23.79
N VAL A 287 8.07 19.00 -23.74
CA VAL A 287 7.78 18.15 -24.90
C VAL A 287 7.02 18.92 -25.99
N LEU A 288 6.08 19.79 -25.63
CA LEU A 288 5.35 20.60 -26.59
C LEU A 288 6.21 21.72 -27.19
N GLU A 289 7.08 22.35 -26.40
CA GLU A 289 8.03 23.38 -26.85
C GLU A 289 9.12 22.81 -27.78
N SER A 290 9.62 21.61 -27.50
CA SER A 290 10.57 20.92 -28.40
C SER A 290 9.92 20.57 -29.75
N LYS A 291 8.66 20.12 -29.75
CA LYS A 291 7.86 19.90 -30.96
C LYS A 291 7.63 21.21 -31.75
N LEU A 292 7.40 22.33 -31.07
CA LEU A 292 7.19 23.63 -31.70
C LEU A 292 8.48 24.22 -32.31
N SER A 293 9.64 23.97 -31.69
CA SER A 293 10.94 24.53 -32.11
C SER A 293 11.67 23.71 -33.18
N GLY A 294 11.14 22.54 -33.59
CA GLY A 294 11.76 21.66 -34.59
C GLY A 294 13.12 21.09 -34.16
N LYS A 295 13.45 21.12 -32.86
CA LYS A 295 14.66 20.50 -32.32
C LYS A 295 14.50 18.98 -32.29
N LYS A 296 15.60 18.27 -32.57
CA LYS A 296 15.73 16.80 -32.55
C LYS A 296 15.00 16.21 -31.34
N GLU A 297 14.20 15.17 -31.58
CA GLU A 297 13.46 14.44 -30.54
C GLU A 297 14.33 14.23 -29.30
N ILE A 298 13.80 14.64 -28.14
CA ILE A 298 14.39 14.31 -26.85
C ILE A 298 14.30 12.78 -26.73
N LYS A 299 15.45 12.10 -26.78
CA LYS A 299 15.53 10.65 -26.59
C LYS A 299 15.08 10.35 -25.16
N THR A 300 13.98 9.63 -25.02
CA THR A 300 13.49 9.12 -23.74
C THR A 300 14.05 7.73 -23.48
N TYR A 301 14.41 7.42 -22.24
CA TYR A 301 14.92 6.11 -21.87
C TYR A 301 13.86 5.31 -21.12
N SER A 302 13.51 4.14 -21.66
CA SER A 302 12.64 3.18 -20.99
C SER A 302 13.25 2.67 -19.69
N PHE A 303 12.42 2.04 -18.86
CA PHE A 303 12.87 1.45 -17.60
C PHE A 303 13.94 0.38 -17.81
N ALA A 304 13.79 -0.45 -18.85
CA ALA A 304 14.77 -1.47 -19.20
C ALA A 304 16.12 -0.84 -19.59
N GLU A 305 16.11 0.17 -20.47
CA GLU A 305 17.33 0.87 -20.89
C GLU A 305 18.06 1.54 -19.71
N ARG A 306 17.31 2.09 -18.75
CA ARG A 306 17.88 2.69 -17.52
C ARG A 306 18.51 1.64 -16.61
N ILE A 307 17.91 0.46 -16.50
CA ILE A 307 18.50 -0.67 -15.76
C ILE A 307 19.78 -1.15 -16.45
N ASP A 308 19.77 -1.30 -17.77
CA ASP A 308 20.94 -1.77 -18.52
C ASP A 308 22.12 -0.80 -18.41
N LEU A 309 21.86 0.51 -18.49
CA LEU A 309 22.85 1.54 -18.23
C LEU A 309 23.37 1.46 -16.79
N GLY A 310 22.49 1.29 -15.80
CA GLY A 310 22.88 1.11 -14.40
C GLY A 310 23.78 -0.12 -14.17
N ASN A 311 23.44 -1.25 -14.79
CA ASN A 311 24.26 -2.47 -14.76
C ASN A 311 25.64 -2.26 -15.42
N THR A 312 25.70 -1.41 -16.46
CA THR A 312 26.96 -1.05 -17.12
C THR A 312 27.82 -0.17 -16.23
N LEU A 313 27.22 0.80 -15.52
CA LEU A 313 27.92 1.64 -14.54
C LEU A 313 28.58 0.81 -13.44
N MET A 314 27.90 -0.22 -12.93
CA MET A 314 28.46 -1.11 -11.89
C MET A 314 29.74 -1.85 -12.32
N ARG A 315 30.05 -1.90 -13.61
CA ARG A 315 31.26 -2.57 -14.16
C ARG A 315 32.39 -1.60 -14.47
N LEU A 316 32.18 -0.30 -14.29
CA LEU A 316 33.20 0.71 -14.51
C LEU A 316 34.22 0.70 -13.36
N ASN A 317 35.46 1.10 -13.66
CA ASN A 317 36.46 1.35 -12.64
C ASN A 317 36.23 2.71 -11.94
N GLU A 318 36.96 2.96 -10.86
CA GLU A 318 36.82 4.16 -10.02
C GLU A 318 36.98 5.48 -10.80
N ASP A 319 37.95 5.54 -11.72
CA ASP A 319 38.19 6.73 -12.55
C ASP A 319 37.01 7.04 -13.48
N LYS A 320 36.46 6.01 -14.15
CA LYS A 320 35.32 6.16 -15.05
C LYS A 320 34.03 6.47 -14.27
N MET A 321 33.84 5.86 -13.11
CA MET A 321 32.71 6.20 -12.22
C MET A 321 32.78 7.62 -11.69
N THR A 322 33.98 8.11 -11.39
CA THR A 322 34.20 9.50 -10.98
C THR A 322 33.81 10.48 -12.09
N GLN A 323 34.12 10.16 -13.35
CA GLN A 323 33.72 10.98 -14.50
C GLN A 323 32.18 10.99 -14.69
N VAL A 324 31.52 9.85 -14.51
CA VAL A 324 30.04 9.77 -14.52
C VAL A 324 29.45 10.63 -13.40
N ALA A 325 30.00 10.57 -12.19
CA ALA A 325 29.55 11.40 -11.07
C ALA A 325 29.74 12.90 -11.35
N MET A 326 30.85 13.30 -11.99
CA MET A 326 31.08 14.69 -12.43
C MET A 326 30.09 15.14 -13.49
N LEU A 327 29.76 14.29 -14.47
CA LEU A 327 28.73 14.56 -15.48
C LEU A 327 27.36 14.82 -14.81
N ILE A 328 26.96 13.94 -13.88
CA ILE A 328 25.73 14.11 -13.12
C ILE A 328 25.77 15.41 -12.32
N LYS A 329 26.86 15.71 -11.62
CA LYS A 329 26.97 16.92 -10.79
C LYS A 329 26.94 18.21 -11.61
N LYS A 330 27.51 18.19 -12.83
CA LYS A 330 27.47 19.31 -13.77
C LYS A 330 26.03 19.61 -14.22
N SER A 331 25.26 18.56 -14.52
CA SER A 331 23.89 18.68 -15.02
C SER A 331 22.84 18.76 -13.90
N MET A 332 23.18 18.32 -12.68
CA MET A 332 22.37 18.35 -11.46
C MET A 332 23.23 18.75 -10.24
N PRO A 333 23.49 20.06 -10.03
CA PRO A 333 24.34 20.54 -8.92
C PRO A 333 23.82 20.18 -7.52
N GLU A 334 22.51 20.02 -7.36
CA GLU A 334 21.84 19.65 -6.11
C GLU A 334 21.80 18.14 -5.85
N PHE A 335 22.31 17.30 -6.78
CA PHE A 335 22.35 15.86 -6.58
C PHE A 335 23.33 15.51 -5.46
N ASP A 336 22.80 14.87 -4.41
CA ASP A 336 23.53 14.57 -3.18
C ASP A 336 24.37 13.30 -3.39
N ILE A 337 25.68 13.47 -3.57
CA ILE A 337 26.61 12.34 -3.61
C ILE A 337 26.83 11.95 -2.15
N LEU A 338 26.17 10.89 -1.71
CA LEU A 338 26.21 10.40 -0.33
C LEU A 338 27.62 9.91 0.01
N ASN A 339 28.38 10.75 0.73
CA ASN A 339 29.73 10.48 1.25
C ASN A 339 30.81 10.20 0.19
N LYS A 340 32.06 10.44 0.58
CA LYS A 340 33.22 10.48 -0.33
C LYS A 340 33.67 9.11 -0.87
N ASP A 341 33.08 8.03 -0.38
CA ASP A 341 33.59 6.68 -0.61
C ASP A 341 32.62 5.79 -1.42
N GLU A 342 31.33 6.15 -1.56
CA GLU A 342 30.34 5.37 -2.32
C GLU A 342 29.36 6.30 -3.08
N VAL A 343 29.36 6.24 -4.42
CA VAL A 343 28.42 7.01 -5.25
C VAL A 343 27.18 6.17 -5.53
N GLU A 344 26.08 6.42 -4.83
CA GLU A 344 24.79 5.80 -5.13
C GLU A 344 24.05 6.58 -6.24
N ILE A 345 23.91 5.95 -7.42
CA ILE A 345 23.21 6.55 -8.57
C ILE A 345 21.92 5.78 -8.83
N ASP A 346 20.77 6.38 -8.50
CA ASP A 346 19.47 5.82 -8.89
C ASP A 346 19.10 6.26 -10.32
N MET A 347 19.35 5.38 -11.29
CA MET A 347 19.03 5.60 -12.71
C MET A 347 17.54 5.82 -12.99
N ARG A 348 16.63 5.57 -12.04
CA ARG A 348 15.18 5.77 -12.20
C ARG A 348 14.75 7.21 -11.95
N VAL A 349 15.51 7.95 -11.15
CA VAL A 349 15.18 9.33 -10.76
C VAL A 349 15.91 10.37 -11.59
N LEU A 350 16.97 9.99 -12.31
CA LEU A 350 17.70 10.88 -13.20
C LEU A 350 16.83 11.33 -14.39
N PRO A 351 16.84 12.61 -14.78
CA PRO A 351 16.13 13.06 -15.97
C PRO A 351 16.78 12.54 -17.27
N ASP A 352 15.99 12.37 -18.34
CA ASP A 352 16.42 11.72 -19.59
C ASP A 352 17.62 12.40 -20.27
N ASN A 353 17.78 13.72 -20.12
CA ASN A 353 18.95 14.43 -20.64
C ASN A 353 20.25 13.97 -19.96
N VAL A 354 20.22 13.77 -18.63
CA VAL A 354 21.38 13.28 -17.86
C VAL A 354 21.66 11.82 -18.20
N VAL A 355 20.61 11.00 -18.31
CA VAL A 355 20.76 9.60 -18.77
C VAL A 355 21.34 9.55 -20.19
N GLY A 356 20.96 10.50 -21.05
CA GLY A 356 21.53 10.64 -22.38
C GLY A 356 23.00 11.00 -22.42
N GLU A 357 23.45 11.88 -21.52
CA GLU A 357 24.88 12.20 -21.34
C GLU A 357 25.67 10.98 -20.84
N ILE A 358 25.12 10.22 -19.90
CA ILE A 358 25.72 8.97 -19.38
C ILE A 358 25.80 7.91 -20.49
N ASP A 359 24.72 7.68 -21.23
CA ASP A 359 24.67 6.73 -22.36
C ASP A 359 25.65 7.12 -23.48
N GLY A 360 25.82 8.42 -23.74
CA GLY A 360 26.84 8.91 -24.66
C GLY A 360 28.26 8.57 -24.19
N TYR A 361 28.57 8.94 -22.94
CA TYR A 361 29.87 8.64 -22.33
C TYR A 361 30.17 7.14 -22.28
N LEU A 362 29.18 6.32 -21.91
CA LEU A 362 29.35 4.87 -21.84
C LEU A 362 29.67 4.28 -23.21
N ARG A 363 28.99 4.71 -24.27
CA ARG A 363 29.29 4.27 -25.64
C ARG A 363 30.73 4.58 -26.04
N ASP A 364 31.18 5.81 -25.77
CA ASP A 364 32.55 6.25 -26.07
C ASP A 364 33.59 5.43 -25.30
N VAL A 365 33.29 5.07 -24.05
CA VAL A 365 34.21 4.34 -23.16
C VAL A 365 34.15 2.82 -23.33
N THR A 366 33.07 2.27 -23.87
CA THR A 366 32.96 0.85 -24.22
C THR A 366 33.57 0.52 -25.58
N ASP A 367 33.59 1.47 -26.52
CA ASP A 367 34.20 1.30 -27.85
C ASP A 367 35.74 1.41 -27.85
N ASP A 368 36.36 1.96 -26.79
CA ASP A 368 37.81 2.12 -26.67
C ASP A 368 38.59 0.83 -26.28
N GLY A 369 37.90 -0.29 -26.07
CA GLY A 369 38.53 -1.56 -25.69
C GLY A 369 39.19 -1.53 -24.30
N ILE A 370 39.53 -2.70 -23.77
CA ILE A 370 40.10 -2.91 -22.43
C ILE A 370 39.03 -2.88 -21.32
N ILE A 371 38.19 -3.91 -21.31
CA ILE A 371 37.95 -4.66 -20.07
C ILE A 371 39.22 -5.51 -19.89
N SER A 372 40.27 -4.94 -19.26
CA SER A 372 41.38 -5.76 -18.78
C SER A 372 40.93 -6.43 -17.50
N ASP A 373 40.74 -7.73 -17.61
CA ASP A 373 40.76 -8.64 -16.48
C ASP A 373 42.10 -8.44 -15.74
N SER A 374 42.04 -7.90 -14.52
CA SER A 374 43.16 -7.93 -13.58
C SER A 374 42.68 -8.57 -12.28
N SER A 375 42.31 -9.84 -12.41
CA SER A 375 42.13 -10.78 -11.31
C SER A 375 43.33 -11.74 -11.29
N SER A 376 44.53 -11.22 -11.01
CA SER A 376 45.69 -12.04 -10.69
C SER A 376 46.79 -11.19 -10.04
N GLU A 377 46.76 -11.11 -8.71
CA GLU A 377 47.87 -11.51 -7.82
C GLU A 377 47.40 -11.56 -6.36
#